data_AF-A0A0H5RBE8-F1
#
_entry.id   AF-A0A0H5RBE8-F1
#
_cell.length_a   1.000
_cell.length_b   1.000
_cell.length_c   1.000
_cell.angle_alpha   90.00
_cell.angle_beta   90.00
_cell.angle_gamma   90.00
#
_symmetry.space_group_name_H-M   'P 1'
#
loop_
_entity.id
_entity.type
_entity.pdbx_description
1 polymer ?
#
loop_
_entity_poly.entity_id
_entity_poly.type
_entity_poly.pdbx_seq_one_letter_code
_entity_poly.pdbx_strand_id
1 'polypeptide(L)'
;MPWNKSDAISPLEACLRRFLASCSSGEDDDNSAEMLFQLRRHLLLYEIAEDEILLRGLVWKTLLGVSQVNADKYCDLIRKGPCDQYQKIRSDSFRTFPCDKSFQSRVSENSLIRLLNSFVHENADEGVFRYLQGMNAVSAPFLFCMGELNAHAAFSRFITVYCPTYWERGMSGARAGCILVDRCLEAIDPDLFNHLKSCKLVAMVYAFPLVSSLSCCLQPFSEVLKLWDFLIAFGLHFNIMIIVAQVILVRSSLFAVANPNEILNYRKWPPLNARLTIAFTLDLINRINSKLSEAIESHTYSKDMCERITSELQNGSP
;
A
#
# COMPACT_ATOMS: atom_id res chain seq x y z
N MET A 1 -8.38 22.70 -37.54
CA MET A 1 -7.20 21.81 -37.39
C MET A 1 -7.18 21.30 -35.96
N PRO A 2 -7.57 20.05 -35.69
CA PRO A 2 -7.37 19.46 -34.38
C PRO A 2 -5.90 19.04 -34.30
N TRP A 3 -5.24 19.48 -33.23
CA TRP A 3 -3.86 19.12 -32.94
C TRP A 3 -3.78 17.61 -32.70
N ASN A 4 -2.99 16.91 -33.53
CA ASN A 4 -2.53 15.55 -33.27
C ASN A 4 -1.89 15.51 -31.88
N LYS A 5 -2.58 14.92 -30.89
CA LYS A 5 -1.87 14.34 -29.74
C LYS A 5 -1.04 13.19 -30.32
N SER A 6 0.26 13.42 -30.44
CA SER A 6 1.24 12.44 -30.87
C SER A 6 1.01 11.08 -30.22
N ASP A 7 0.90 10.01 -31.02
CA ASP A 7 0.97 8.58 -30.65
C ASP A 7 2.33 8.18 -30.05
N ALA A 8 3.00 9.08 -29.32
CA ALA A 8 4.31 8.82 -28.74
C ALA A 8 4.15 8.03 -27.45
N ILE A 9 4.67 6.80 -27.47
CA ILE A 9 4.82 5.92 -26.31
C ILE A 9 5.54 6.68 -25.18
N SER A 10 4.99 6.67 -23.97
CA SER A 10 5.61 7.34 -22.82
C SER A 10 6.98 6.72 -22.49
N PRO A 11 7.92 7.47 -21.89
CA PRO A 11 9.22 6.91 -21.47
C PRO A 11 9.07 5.69 -20.55
N LEU A 12 8.04 5.70 -19.69
CA LEU A 12 7.70 4.60 -18.80
C LEU A 12 7.25 3.37 -19.57
N GLU A 13 6.31 3.52 -20.52
CA GLU A 13 5.83 2.41 -21.34
C GLU A 13 6.96 1.84 -22.22
N ALA A 14 7.80 2.70 -22.80
CA ALA A 14 8.96 2.26 -23.56
C ALA A 14 9.93 1.44 -22.69
N CYS A 15 10.18 1.88 -21.46
CA CYS A 15 11.03 1.15 -20.50
C CYS A 15 10.44 -0.22 -20.14
N LEU A 16 9.13 -0.27 -19.85
CA LEU A 16 8.41 -1.50 -19.55
C LEU A 16 8.48 -2.49 -20.72
N ARG A 17 8.22 -2.02 -21.95
CA ARG A 17 8.26 -2.86 -23.16
C ARG A 17 9.65 -3.49 -23.37
N ARG A 18 10.72 -2.72 -23.16
CA ARG A 18 12.09 -3.24 -23.22
C ARG A 18 12.34 -4.31 -22.17
N PHE A 19 11.92 -4.08 -20.92
CA PHE A 19 12.05 -5.06 -19.85
C PHE A 19 11.34 -6.37 -20.18
N LEU A 20 10.06 -6.30 -20.60
CA LEU A 20 9.28 -7.49 -20.94
C LEU A 20 9.86 -8.26 -22.14
N ALA A 21 10.43 -7.57 -23.12
CA ALA A 21 11.13 -8.19 -24.24
C ALA A 21 12.38 -8.95 -23.76
N SER A 22 13.20 -8.34 -22.89
CA SER A 22 14.38 -8.97 -22.29
C SER A 22 14.04 -10.24 -21.50
N CYS A 23 12.96 -10.21 -20.72
CA CYS A 23 12.49 -11.41 -20.00
C CYS A 23 12.05 -12.53 -20.94
N SER A 24 11.58 -12.20 -22.14
CA SER A 24 11.12 -13.18 -23.13
C SER A 24 12.29 -13.78 -23.93
N SER A 25 13.39 -13.05 -24.10
CA SER A 25 14.59 -13.54 -24.79
C SER A 25 15.52 -14.36 -23.89
N GLY A 26 15.35 -14.32 -22.57
CA GLY A 26 16.17 -15.07 -21.60
C GLY A 26 17.58 -14.47 -21.41
N GLU A 27 17.74 -13.17 -21.65
CA GLU A 27 18.99 -12.43 -21.44
C GLU A 27 19.28 -12.19 -19.94
N ASP A 28 20.58 -12.16 -19.58
CA ASP A 28 21.19 -12.17 -18.23
C ASP A 28 20.45 -11.41 -17.10
N ASP A 29 20.51 -11.98 -15.89
CA ASP A 29 19.93 -11.45 -14.65
C ASP A 29 20.46 -10.04 -14.26
N ASP A 30 21.73 -9.73 -14.55
CA ASP A 30 22.35 -8.44 -14.19
C ASP A 30 21.72 -7.25 -14.94
N ASN A 31 21.31 -7.44 -16.21
CA ASN A 31 20.63 -6.39 -16.97
C ASN A 31 19.20 -6.15 -16.45
N SER A 32 18.55 -7.20 -15.93
CA SER A 32 17.18 -7.12 -15.41
C SER A 32 17.08 -6.23 -14.17
N ALA A 33 18.08 -6.25 -13.28
CA ALA A 33 18.12 -5.40 -12.10
C ALA A 33 18.19 -3.91 -12.47
N GLU A 34 19.06 -3.54 -13.41
CA GLU A 34 19.20 -2.17 -13.91
C GLU A 34 17.93 -1.71 -14.64
N MET A 35 17.34 -2.57 -15.47
CA MET A 35 16.08 -2.24 -16.14
C MET A 35 14.92 -2.02 -15.16
N LEU A 36 14.85 -2.79 -14.06
CA LEU A 36 13.88 -2.57 -12.98
C LEU A 36 14.16 -1.26 -12.23
N PHE A 37 15.43 -0.93 -12.00
CA PHE A 37 15.82 0.36 -11.42
C PHE A 37 15.37 1.52 -12.30
N GLN A 38 15.61 1.46 -13.61
CA GLN A 38 15.13 2.47 -14.56
C GLN A 38 13.60 2.53 -14.59
N LEU A 39 12.90 1.40 -14.54
CA LEU A 39 11.44 1.38 -14.50
C LEU A 39 10.89 2.09 -13.24
N ARG A 40 11.47 1.82 -12.06
CA ARG A 40 11.13 2.54 -10.81
C ARG A 40 11.37 4.04 -10.95
N ARG A 41 12.55 4.42 -11.46
CA ARG A 41 12.90 5.83 -11.68
C ARG A 41 11.93 6.52 -12.63
N HIS A 42 11.56 5.87 -13.74
CA HIS A 42 10.57 6.41 -14.66
C HIS A 42 9.20 6.55 -14.00
N LEU A 43 8.74 5.59 -13.20
CA LEU A 43 7.46 5.70 -12.49
C LEU A 43 7.44 6.87 -11.50
N LEU A 44 8.56 7.12 -10.82
CA LEU A 44 8.69 8.21 -9.85
C LEU A 44 8.80 9.60 -10.50
N LEU A 45 9.34 9.68 -11.72
CA LEU A 45 9.49 10.93 -12.46
C LEU A 45 8.27 11.26 -13.34
N TYR A 46 7.58 10.25 -13.85
CA TYR A 46 6.48 10.36 -14.78
C TYR A 46 5.22 9.71 -14.19
N GLU A 47 4.24 10.54 -13.84
CA GLU A 47 2.94 10.07 -13.39
C GLU A 47 2.23 9.31 -14.53
N ILE A 48 1.67 8.14 -14.22
CA ILE A 48 0.83 7.39 -15.17
C ILE A 48 -0.52 8.12 -15.27
N ALA A 49 -0.98 8.40 -16.49
CA ALA A 49 -2.26 9.07 -16.68
C ALA A 49 -3.42 8.28 -16.07
N GLU A 50 -4.48 8.98 -15.65
CA GLU A 50 -5.61 8.33 -14.95
C GLU A 50 -6.36 7.32 -15.84
N ASP A 51 -6.31 7.46 -17.16
CA ASP A 51 -6.90 6.55 -18.14
C ASP A 51 -5.99 5.37 -18.53
N GLU A 52 -4.68 5.45 -18.25
CA GLU A 52 -3.68 4.41 -18.55
C GLU A 52 -3.65 3.28 -17.50
N ILE A 53 -4.82 2.82 -17.09
CA ILE A 53 -5.01 1.87 -15.97
C ILE A 53 -4.35 0.51 -16.24
N LEU A 54 -4.37 0.05 -17.49
CA LEU A 54 -3.72 -1.20 -17.88
C LEU A 54 -2.19 -1.09 -17.83
N LEU A 55 -1.63 0.07 -18.21
CA LEU A 55 -0.20 0.33 -18.09
C LEU A 55 0.21 0.29 -16.61
N ARG A 56 -0.55 0.96 -15.74
CA ARG A 56 -0.36 0.91 -14.28
C ARG A 56 -0.33 -0.52 -13.76
N GLY A 57 -1.33 -1.33 -14.13
CA GLY A 57 -1.41 -2.73 -13.71
C GLY A 57 -0.19 -3.56 -14.15
N LEU A 58 0.29 -3.36 -15.38
CA LEU A 58 1.49 -4.04 -15.88
C LEU A 58 2.75 -3.59 -15.14
N VAL A 59 2.94 -2.28 -14.94
CA VAL A 59 4.08 -1.74 -14.18
C VAL A 59 4.11 -2.30 -12.76
N TRP A 60 2.98 -2.29 -12.05
CA TRP A 60 2.90 -2.85 -10.70
C TRP A 60 3.23 -4.33 -10.67
N LYS A 61 2.63 -5.12 -11.57
CA LYS A 61 2.90 -6.56 -11.70
C LYS A 61 4.39 -6.82 -11.91
N THR A 62 5.03 -6.04 -12.78
CA THR A 62 6.47 -6.11 -13.06
C THR A 62 7.32 -5.75 -11.84
N LEU A 63 7.03 -4.62 -11.17
CA LEU A 63 7.79 -4.16 -10.00
C LEU A 63 7.62 -5.08 -8.79
N LEU A 64 6.48 -5.76 -8.70
CA LEU A 64 6.24 -6.81 -7.73
C LEU A 64 6.91 -8.14 -8.09
N GLY A 65 7.56 -8.26 -9.25
CA GLY A 65 8.24 -9.49 -9.67
C GLY A 65 7.30 -10.65 -9.99
N VAL A 66 6.07 -10.36 -10.44
CA VAL A 66 5.12 -11.39 -10.89
C VAL A 66 5.31 -11.61 -12.39
N SER A 67 6.20 -12.52 -12.76
CA SER A 67 6.48 -12.84 -14.17
C SER A 67 5.48 -13.87 -14.75
N GLN A 68 5.20 -14.93 -13.99
CA GLN A 68 4.35 -16.04 -14.42
C GLN A 68 3.06 -16.10 -13.61
N VAL A 69 1.94 -16.35 -14.30
CA VAL A 69 0.65 -16.54 -13.65
C VAL A 69 0.02 -17.84 -14.15
N ASN A 70 -0.26 -18.75 -13.22
CA ASN A 70 -0.80 -20.07 -13.53
C ASN A 70 -2.34 -20.04 -13.45
N ALA A 71 -2.98 -20.05 -14.62
CA ALA A 71 -4.44 -20.03 -14.74
C ALA A 71 -5.09 -21.29 -14.18
N ASP A 72 -4.48 -22.47 -14.36
CA ASP A 72 -5.02 -23.74 -13.88
C ASP A 72 -5.02 -23.79 -12.35
N LYS A 73 -3.91 -23.37 -11.72
CA LYS A 73 -3.82 -23.22 -10.26
C LYS A 73 -4.92 -22.30 -9.73
N TYR A 74 -5.14 -21.16 -10.38
CA TYR A 74 -6.19 -20.24 -9.99
C TYR A 74 -7.59 -20.86 -10.12
N CYS A 75 -7.86 -21.51 -11.25
CA CYS A 75 -9.11 -22.24 -11.46
C CYS A 75 -9.35 -23.31 -10.40
N ASP A 76 -8.32 -24.06 -10.00
CA ASP A 76 -8.41 -25.05 -8.93
C ASP A 76 -8.75 -24.43 -7.58
N LEU A 77 -8.17 -23.27 -7.25
CA LEU A 77 -8.52 -22.51 -6.04
C LEU A 77 -9.99 -22.05 -6.07
N ILE A 78 -10.51 -21.63 -7.22
CA ILE A 78 -11.93 -21.25 -7.37
C ILE A 78 -12.85 -22.47 -7.22
N ARG A 79 -12.47 -23.62 -7.79
CA ARG A 79 -13.25 -24.87 -7.70
C ARG A 79 -13.42 -25.40 -6.28
N LYS A 80 -12.52 -25.04 -5.35
CA LYS A 80 -12.66 -25.37 -3.92
C LYS A 80 -13.91 -24.74 -3.27
N GLY A 81 -14.53 -23.74 -3.90
CA GLY A 81 -15.73 -23.07 -3.37
C GLY A 81 -15.44 -22.16 -2.16
N PRO A 82 -16.45 -21.81 -1.37
CA PRO A 82 -16.31 -20.93 -0.21
C PRO A 82 -15.36 -21.47 0.86
N CYS A 83 -14.42 -20.65 1.33
CA CYS A 83 -13.61 -20.94 2.50
C CYS A 83 -14.40 -20.74 3.82
N ASP A 84 -13.82 -21.16 4.94
CA ASP A 84 -14.37 -20.98 6.29
C ASP A 84 -14.59 -19.49 6.68
N GLN A 85 -13.85 -18.58 6.06
CA GLN A 85 -13.94 -17.13 6.28
C GLN A 85 -14.82 -16.39 5.27
N TYR A 86 -15.53 -17.11 4.38
CA TYR A 86 -16.31 -16.53 3.28
C TYR A 86 -17.31 -15.46 3.72
N GLN A 87 -18.01 -15.66 4.85
CA GLN A 87 -18.99 -14.67 5.34
C GLN A 87 -18.33 -13.35 5.75
N LYS A 88 -17.11 -13.39 6.31
CA LYS A 88 -16.34 -12.19 6.64
C LYS A 88 -15.91 -11.46 5.37
N ILE A 89 -15.41 -12.20 4.38
CA ILE A 89 -15.03 -11.68 3.07
C ILE A 89 -16.23 -10.98 2.42
N ARG A 90 -17.40 -11.63 2.38
CA ARG A 90 -18.62 -11.09 1.78
C ARG A 90 -19.07 -9.79 2.45
N SER A 91 -19.13 -9.78 3.78
CA SER A 91 -19.52 -8.59 4.56
C SER A 91 -18.63 -7.37 4.25
N ASP A 92 -17.34 -7.60 4.06
CA ASP A 92 -16.38 -6.54 3.73
C ASP A 92 -16.41 -6.13 2.26
N SER A 93 -16.63 -7.08 1.35
CA SER A 93 -16.69 -6.81 -0.09
C SER A 93 -17.83 -5.83 -0.44
N PHE A 94 -19.02 -6.01 0.15
CA PHE A 94 -20.18 -5.16 -0.09
C PHE A 94 -19.95 -3.68 0.27
N ARG A 95 -19.10 -3.41 1.27
CA ARG A 95 -18.78 -2.07 1.75
C ARG A 95 -17.47 -1.49 1.20
N THR A 96 -16.88 -2.12 0.18
CA THR A 96 -15.60 -1.70 -0.42
C THR A 96 -15.82 -0.60 -1.47
N PHE A 97 -15.34 0.61 -1.18
CA PHE A 97 -15.49 1.80 -2.04
C PHE A 97 -16.92 1.99 -2.60
N PRO A 98 -17.98 1.98 -1.77
CA PRO A 98 -19.37 1.90 -2.24
C PRO A 98 -19.82 3.17 -2.98
N CYS A 99 -19.15 4.30 -2.75
CA CYS A 99 -19.47 5.59 -3.35
C CYS A 99 -18.60 5.94 -4.57
N ASP A 100 -17.58 5.13 -4.90
CA ASP A 100 -16.66 5.42 -6.00
C ASP A 100 -17.18 4.80 -7.31
N LYS A 101 -17.81 5.62 -8.16
CA LYS A 101 -18.39 5.15 -9.42
C LYS A 101 -17.37 4.59 -10.40
N SER A 102 -16.14 5.14 -10.41
CA SER A 102 -15.07 4.66 -11.28
C SER A 102 -14.69 3.23 -10.88
N PHE A 103 -14.50 3.00 -9.59
CA PHE A 103 -14.23 1.69 -9.02
C PHE A 103 -15.37 0.69 -9.32
N GLN A 104 -16.61 1.04 -9.00
CA GLN A 104 -17.76 0.16 -9.19
C GLN A 104 -17.99 -0.22 -10.67
N SER A 105 -17.55 0.63 -11.62
CA SER A 105 -17.64 0.33 -13.05
C SER A 105 -16.62 -0.71 -13.55
N ARG A 106 -15.52 -0.92 -12.80
CA ARG A 106 -14.40 -1.79 -13.20
C ARG A 106 -14.26 -3.03 -12.33
N VAL A 107 -14.62 -2.94 -11.05
CA VAL A 107 -14.43 -4.01 -10.08
C VAL A 107 -15.77 -4.51 -9.59
N SER A 108 -16.06 -5.78 -9.86
CA SER A 108 -17.26 -6.43 -9.32
C SER A 108 -17.03 -6.93 -7.89
N GLU A 109 -18.10 -6.94 -7.09
CA GLU A 109 -18.07 -7.58 -5.76
C GLU A 109 -17.62 -9.05 -5.86
N ASN A 110 -18.11 -9.77 -6.86
CA ASN A 110 -17.76 -11.17 -7.08
C ASN A 110 -16.27 -11.39 -7.36
N SER A 111 -15.61 -10.49 -8.10
CA SER A 111 -14.16 -10.58 -8.34
C SER A 111 -13.36 -10.34 -7.05
N LEU A 112 -13.80 -9.40 -6.19
CA LEU A 112 -13.20 -9.20 -4.87
C LEU A 112 -13.33 -10.46 -3.99
N ILE A 113 -14.54 -11.02 -3.94
CA ILE A 113 -14.82 -12.24 -3.16
C ILE A 113 -13.94 -13.40 -3.66
N ARG A 114 -13.91 -13.65 -4.98
CA ARG A 114 -13.11 -14.74 -5.55
C ARG A 114 -11.63 -14.58 -5.26
N LEU A 115 -11.06 -13.39 -5.46
CA LEU A 115 -9.66 -13.11 -5.18
C LEU A 115 -9.30 -13.36 -3.71
N LEU A 116 -10.10 -12.83 -2.78
CA LEU A 116 -9.83 -13.00 -1.34
C LEU A 116 -10.03 -14.45 -0.88
N ASN A 117 -11.06 -15.11 -1.39
CA ASN A 117 -11.36 -16.51 -1.09
C ASN A 117 -10.25 -17.44 -1.61
N SER A 118 -9.78 -17.23 -2.84
CA SER A 118 -8.69 -18.03 -3.41
C SER A 118 -7.37 -17.77 -2.69
N PHE A 119 -7.10 -16.54 -2.25
CA PHE A 119 -5.91 -16.24 -1.43
C PHE A 119 -5.92 -17.03 -0.11
N VAL A 120 -7.07 -17.13 0.56
CA VAL A 120 -7.19 -17.96 1.78
C VAL A 120 -6.93 -19.43 1.47
N HIS A 121 -7.50 -19.96 0.38
CA HIS A 121 -7.27 -21.35 -0.04
C HIS A 121 -5.82 -21.63 -0.44
N GLU A 122 -5.12 -20.65 -1.01
CA GLU A 122 -3.72 -20.77 -1.41
C GLU A 122 -2.78 -20.86 -0.20
N ASN A 123 -3.16 -20.24 0.92
CA ASN A 123 -2.34 -20.15 2.14
C ASN A 123 -2.85 -21.03 3.30
N ALA A 124 -3.81 -21.92 3.03
CA ALA A 124 -4.48 -22.71 4.06
C ALA A 124 -3.52 -23.68 4.79
N ASP A 125 -2.56 -24.27 4.06
CA ASP A 125 -1.66 -25.31 4.58
C ASP A 125 -0.62 -24.75 5.56
N GLU A 126 -0.07 -23.56 5.27
CA GLU A 126 0.90 -22.89 6.14
C GLU A 126 0.23 -22.30 7.40
N GLY A 127 -1.05 -21.92 7.29
CA GLY A 127 -1.84 -21.35 8.39
C GLY A 127 -1.37 -19.99 8.89
N VAL A 128 -0.35 -19.39 8.25
CA VAL A 128 0.22 -18.07 8.55
C VAL A 128 -0.75 -16.97 8.15
N PHE A 129 -1.25 -17.03 6.91
CA PHE A 129 -2.16 -16.04 6.35
C PHE A 129 -3.61 -16.53 6.39
N ARG A 130 -4.49 -15.62 6.78
CA ARG A 130 -5.95 -15.80 6.86
C ARG A 130 -6.59 -14.52 6.37
N TYR A 131 -7.88 -14.55 6.08
CA TYR A 131 -8.60 -13.31 5.82
C TYR A 131 -8.62 -12.43 7.08
N LEU A 132 -8.07 -11.23 6.97
CA LEU A 132 -8.15 -10.16 7.97
C LEU A 132 -8.94 -8.99 7.39
N GLN A 133 -9.72 -8.34 8.25
CA GLN A 133 -10.50 -7.16 7.84
C GLN A 133 -9.54 -6.06 7.35
N GLY A 134 -9.86 -5.47 6.20
CA GLY A 134 -9.02 -4.48 5.52
C GLY A 134 -8.30 -5.04 4.28
N MET A 135 -8.16 -6.36 4.16
CA MET A 135 -7.58 -6.97 2.95
C MET A 135 -8.40 -6.67 1.69
N ASN A 136 -9.72 -6.49 1.83
CA ASN A 136 -10.61 -6.04 0.76
C ASN A 136 -10.24 -4.65 0.19
N ALA A 137 -9.79 -3.73 1.04
CA ALA A 137 -9.35 -2.41 0.60
C ALA A 137 -7.99 -2.47 -0.11
N VAL A 138 -7.11 -3.39 0.30
CA VAL A 138 -5.76 -3.56 -0.28
C VAL A 138 -5.79 -4.41 -1.56
N SER A 139 -6.74 -5.32 -1.73
CA SER A 139 -6.92 -6.07 -2.98
C SER A 139 -7.59 -5.25 -4.10
N ALA A 140 -8.39 -4.25 -3.73
CA ALA A 140 -9.15 -3.40 -4.64
C ALA A 140 -8.29 -2.67 -5.69
N PRO A 141 -7.17 -1.98 -5.35
CA PRO A 141 -6.28 -1.37 -6.35
C PRO A 141 -5.77 -2.34 -7.40
N PHE A 142 -5.47 -3.59 -7.03
CA PHE A 142 -5.04 -4.61 -7.97
C PHE A 142 -6.16 -4.94 -8.95
N LEU A 143 -7.36 -5.29 -8.47
CA LEU A 143 -8.50 -5.59 -9.34
C LEU A 143 -8.91 -4.41 -10.22
N PHE A 144 -8.69 -3.18 -9.75
CA PHE A 144 -8.95 -2.00 -10.55
C PHE A 144 -7.96 -1.86 -11.71
N CYS A 145 -6.68 -2.15 -11.47
CA CYS A 145 -5.60 -1.94 -12.44
C CYS A 145 -5.33 -3.12 -13.37
N MET A 146 -5.77 -4.33 -13.03
CA MET A 146 -5.49 -5.52 -13.84
C MET A 146 -6.60 -6.57 -13.75
N GLY A 147 -6.64 -7.48 -14.73
CA GLY A 147 -7.59 -8.59 -14.74
C GLY A 147 -7.42 -9.52 -13.53
N GLU A 148 -8.51 -10.15 -13.10
CA GLU A 148 -8.62 -10.93 -11.85
C GLU A 148 -7.48 -11.93 -11.62
N LEU A 149 -7.09 -12.70 -12.64
CA LEU A 149 -6.01 -13.67 -12.54
C LEU A 149 -4.66 -13.00 -12.19
N ASN A 150 -4.34 -11.88 -12.84
CA ASN A 150 -3.14 -11.11 -12.53
C ASN A 150 -3.25 -10.43 -11.16
N ALA A 151 -4.45 -9.91 -10.82
CA ALA A 151 -4.69 -9.25 -9.54
C ALA A 151 -4.51 -10.21 -8.38
N HIS A 152 -4.97 -11.46 -8.50
CA HIS A 152 -4.72 -12.50 -7.50
C HIS A 152 -3.23 -12.75 -7.29
N ALA A 153 -2.48 -12.97 -8.38
CA ALA A 153 -1.05 -13.23 -8.29
C ALA A 153 -0.27 -12.04 -7.70
N ALA A 154 -0.59 -10.82 -8.13
CA ALA A 154 0.01 -9.59 -7.62
C ALA A 154 -0.32 -9.37 -6.14
N PHE A 155 -1.59 -9.51 -5.75
CA PHE A 155 -2.02 -9.40 -4.36
C PHE A 155 -1.37 -10.47 -3.48
N SER A 156 -1.40 -11.73 -3.89
CA SER A 156 -0.81 -12.84 -3.12
C SER A 156 0.68 -12.59 -2.86
N ARG A 157 1.43 -12.20 -3.89
CA ARG A 157 2.85 -11.85 -3.74
C ARG A 157 3.07 -10.59 -2.89
N PHE A 158 2.24 -9.56 -3.05
CA PHE A 158 2.31 -8.33 -2.26
C PHE A 158 2.18 -8.62 -0.76
N ILE A 159 1.21 -9.44 -0.38
CA ILE A 159 0.95 -9.82 1.01
C ILE A 159 2.07 -10.72 1.55
N THR A 160 2.46 -11.76 0.81
CA THR A 160 3.37 -12.80 1.30
C THR A 160 4.84 -12.40 1.28
N VAL A 161 5.25 -11.49 0.38
CA VAL A 161 6.66 -11.10 0.18
C VAL A 161 6.95 -9.69 0.68
N TYR A 162 6.11 -8.71 0.36
CA TYR A 162 6.45 -7.29 0.59
C TYR A 162 5.96 -6.76 1.93
N CYS A 163 4.84 -7.27 2.45
CA CYS A 163 4.29 -6.86 3.74
C CYS A 163 3.75 -8.01 4.62
N PRO A 164 4.46 -9.15 4.76
CA PRO A 164 3.91 -10.32 5.47
C PRO A 164 3.60 -10.04 6.94
N THR A 165 4.34 -9.16 7.63
CA THR A 165 4.09 -8.84 9.04
C THR A 165 2.83 -7.99 9.23
N TYR A 166 2.29 -7.37 8.17
CA TYR A 166 1.04 -6.62 8.24
C TYR A 166 -0.19 -7.55 8.25
N TRP A 167 -0.06 -8.74 7.69
CA TRP A 167 -1.20 -9.63 7.39
C TRP A 167 -1.10 -11.03 7.99
N GLU A 168 0.00 -11.32 8.69
CA GLU A 168 0.02 -12.43 9.65
C GLU A 168 -0.99 -12.17 10.79
N ARG A 169 -1.42 -13.21 11.50
CA ARG A 169 -2.54 -13.14 12.49
C ARG A 169 -2.37 -12.04 13.52
N GLY A 170 -1.15 -11.78 13.92
CA GLY A 170 -0.77 -10.75 14.86
C GLY A 170 -0.73 -9.36 14.25
N MET A 171 -0.69 -9.14 12.93
CA MET A 171 -0.48 -7.80 12.34
C MET A 171 0.68 -7.03 13.00
N SER A 172 1.74 -7.74 13.39
CA SER A 172 2.90 -7.20 14.10
C SER A 172 3.51 -6.00 13.38
N GLY A 173 3.59 -6.05 12.05
CA GLY A 173 4.05 -4.96 11.20
C GLY A 173 3.14 -3.74 11.26
N ALA A 174 1.82 -3.91 11.21
CA ALA A 174 0.90 -2.77 11.27
C ALA A 174 0.93 -2.08 12.65
N ARG A 175 1.05 -2.86 13.74
CA ARG A 175 1.25 -2.30 15.09
C ARG A 175 2.58 -1.58 15.21
N ALA A 176 3.68 -2.22 14.78
CA ALA A 176 5.00 -1.59 14.74
C ALA A 176 4.99 -0.30 13.91
N GLY A 177 4.30 -0.30 12.77
CA GLY A 177 4.11 0.88 11.94
C GLY A 177 3.44 2.03 12.67
N CYS A 178 2.40 1.78 13.48
CA CYS A 178 1.78 2.83 14.31
C CYS A 178 2.78 3.43 15.31
N ILE A 179 3.59 2.58 15.94
CA ILE A 179 4.63 3.02 16.88
C ILE A 179 5.67 3.88 16.14
N LEU A 180 6.05 3.50 14.92
CA LEU A 180 6.96 4.25 14.09
C LEU A 180 6.37 5.61 13.67
N VAL A 181 5.06 5.72 13.41
CA VAL A 181 4.40 7.01 13.15
C VAL A 181 4.61 7.96 14.32
N ASP A 182 4.33 7.52 15.55
CA ASP A 182 4.53 8.34 16.75
C ASP A 182 6.00 8.76 16.93
N ARG A 183 6.95 7.82 16.76
CA ARG A 183 8.39 8.10 16.87
C ARG A 183 8.89 9.08 15.80
N CYS A 184 8.40 8.95 14.56
CA CYS A 184 8.73 9.88 13.48
C CYS A 184 8.17 11.27 13.77
N LEU A 185 6.92 11.34 14.23
CA LEU A 185 6.30 12.61 14.58
C LEU A 185 7.03 13.29 15.74
N GLU A 186 7.40 12.55 16.78
CA GLU A 186 8.20 13.07 17.89
C GLU A 186 9.56 13.61 17.44
N ALA A 187 10.24 12.90 16.53
CA ALA A 187 11.53 13.34 16.00
C ALA A 187 11.42 14.58 15.10
N ILE A 188 10.34 14.72 14.34
CA ILE A 188 10.19 15.77 13.31
C ILE A 188 9.49 17.02 13.85
N ASP A 189 8.44 16.85 14.65
CA ASP A 189 7.60 17.91 15.21
C ASP A 189 7.19 17.54 16.65
N PRO A 190 8.11 17.69 17.62
CA PRO A 190 7.88 17.30 19.01
C PRO A 190 6.72 18.07 19.66
N ASP A 191 6.47 19.32 19.24
CA ASP A 191 5.33 20.11 19.73
C ASP A 191 4.01 19.48 19.33
N LEU A 192 3.87 19.10 18.06
CA LEU A 192 2.66 18.45 17.56
C LEU A 192 2.48 17.06 18.20
N PHE A 193 3.56 16.29 18.33
CA PHE A 193 3.52 15.01 19.03
C PHE A 193 3.02 15.16 20.48
N ASN A 194 3.60 16.09 21.24
CA ASN A 194 3.22 16.35 22.63
C ASN A 194 1.77 16.82 22.76
N HIS A 195 1.30 17.66 21.82
CA HIS A 195 -0.10 18.06 21.75
C HIS A 195 -1.04 16.87 21.57
N LEU A 196 -0.81 16.03 20.56
CA LEU A 196 -1.64 14.83 20.32
C LEU A 196 -1.59 13.86 21.50
N LYS A 197 -0.42 13.66 22.10
CA LYS A 197 -0.23 12.84 23.30
C LYS A 197 -1.01 13.39 24.50
N SER A 198 -1.04 14.71 24.71
CA SER A 198 -1.83 15.36 25.77
C SER A 198 -3.34 15.13 25.58
N CYS A 199 -3.79 15.02 24.33
CA CYS A 199 -5.15 14.64 23.95
C CYS A 199 -5.42 13.12 24.01
N LYS A 200 -4.47 12.30 24.51
CA LYS A 200 -4.52 10.83 24.54
C LYS A 200 -4.67 10.20 23.16
N LEU A 201 -4.17 10.87 22.12
CA LEU A 201 -4.31 10.45 20.73
C LEU A 201 -2.96 9.91 20.20
N VAL A 202 -2.71 8.64 20.49
CA VAL A 202 -1.54 7.89 19.95
C VAL A 202 -1.85 7.36 18.54
N ALA A 203 -0.83 7.14 17.71
CA ALA A 203 -0.99 6.66 16.33
C ALA A 203 -1.78 5.36 16.21
N MET A 204 -1.71 4.47 17.21
CA MET A 204 -2.55 3.26 17.24
C MET A 204 -4.06 3.56 17.12
N VAL A 205 -4.51 4.72 17.61
CA VAL A 205 -5.92 5.12 17.58
C VAL A 205 -6.30 5.74 16.23
N TYR A 206 -5.51 6.70 15.73
CA TYR A 206 -5.88 7.48 14.57
C TYR A 206 -5.29 6.97 13.25
N ALA A 207 -4.08 6.40 13.29
CA ALA A 207 -3.34 6.01 12.10
C ALA A 207 -3.47 4.52 11.75
N PHE A 208 -3.92 3.64 12.66
CA PHE A 208 -3.99 2.20 12.38
C PHE A 208 -4.72 1.82 11.08
N PRO A 209 -5.87 2.43 10.71
CA PRO A 209 -6.50 2.16 9.42
C PRO A 209 -5.62 2.53 8.22
N LEU A 210 -4.87 3.64 8.29
CA LEU A 210 -3.98 4.09 7.24
C LEU A 210 -2.69 3.25 7.19
N VAL A 211 -2.16 2.84 8.34
CA VAL A 211 -0.99 1.95 8.40
C VAL A 211 -1.37 0.59 7.80
N SER A 212 -2.35 -0.10 8.39
CA SER A 212 -2.74 -1.45 7.99
C SER A 212 -3.17 -1.56 6.53
N SER A 213 -3.84 -0.54 5.98
CA SER A 213 -4.27 -0.54 4.58
C SER A 213 -3.28 0.10 3.61
N LEU A 214 -2.08 0.51 4.05
CA LEU A 214 -1.12 1.26 3.24
C LEU A 214 -1.77 2.49 2.57
N SER A 215 -2.53 3.23 3.38
CA SER A 215 -3.32 4.41 3.01
C SER A 215 -4.42 4.18 1.97
N CYS A 216 -4.76 2.93 1.63
CA CYS A 216 -5.86 2.63 0.69
C CYS A 216 -7.22 3.12 1.16
N CYS A 217 -7.43 3.28 2.46
CA CYS A 217 -8.70 3.75 2.99
C CYS A 217 -8.95 5.27 2.76
N LEU A 218 -7.97 6.00 2.22
CA LEU A 218 -8.10 7.42 1.91
C LEU A 218 -8.91 7.67 0.63
N GLN A 219 -9.24 8.94 0.41
CA GLN A 219 -10.01 9.43 -0.73
C GLN A 219 -9.35 10.69 -1.30
N PRO A 220 -9.49 10.98 -2.61
CA PRO A 220 -10.17 10.18 -3.63
C PRO A 220 -9.34 8.96 -4.07
N PHE A 221 -9.99 7.94 -4.64
CA PHE A 221 -9.30 6.70 -5.04
C PHE A 221 -8.23 6.91 -6.12
N SER A 222 -8.40 7.89 -7.03
CA SER A 222 -7.37 8.23 -8.03
C SER A 222 -6.06 8.69 -7.40
N GLU A 223 -6.12 9.43 -6.29
CA GLU A 223 -4.93 9.88 -5.55
C GLU A 223 -4.29 8.72 -4.77
N VAL A 224 -5.09 7.74 -4.32
CA VAL A 224 -4.56 6.50 -3.74
C VAL A 224 -3.73 5.72 -4.76
N LEU A 225 -4.17 5.64 -6.02
CA LEU A 225 -3.41 4.96 -7.08
C LEU A 225 -2.05 5.64 -7.33
N LYS A 226 -2.00 6.98 -7.34
CA LYS A 226 -0.76 7.76 -7.48
C LYS A 226 0.18 7.56 -6.30
N LEU A 227 -0.37 7.51 -5.08
CA LEU A 227 0.40 7.17 -3.89
C LEU A 227 0.97 5.76 -3.98
N TRP A 228 0.19 4.81 -4.49
CA TRP A 228 0.64 3.42 -4.67
C TRP A 228 1.66 3.25 -5.79
N ASP A 229 1.61 4.06 -6.86
CA ASP A 229 2.68 4.16 -7.84
C ASP A 229 4.02 4.48 -7.14
N PHE A 230 4.01 5.45 -6.22
CA PHE A 230 5.18 5.79 -5.39
C PHE A 230 5.56 4.66 -4.43
N LEU A 231 4.63 4.10 -3.65
CA LEU A 231 4.94 3.08 -2.65
C LEU A 231 5.50 1.80 -3.27
N ILE A 232 4.98 1.38 -4.43
CA ILE A 232 5.46 0.17 -5.14
C ILE A 232 6.85 0.41 -5.76
N ALA A 233 7.14 1.61 -6.28
CA ALA A 233 8.45 1.91 -6.84
C ALA A 233 9.52 2.22 -5.79
N PHE A 234 9.17 2.99 -4.76
CA PHE A 234 10.13 3.54 -3.79
C PHE A 234 10.26 2.69 -2.52
N GLY A 235 9.15 2.10 -2.04
CA GLY A 235 9.14 1.23 -0.87
C GLY A 235 7.87 1.38 -0.04
N LEU A 236 7.19 0.26 0.24
CA LEU A 236 5.93 0.24 1.00
C LEU A 236 6.08 0.78 2.42
N HIS A 237 7.27 0.58 3.01
CA HIS A 237 7.57 1.04 4.35
C HIS A 237 7.45 2.57 4.51
N PHE A 238 7.60 3.34 3.43
CA PHE A 238 7.43 4.79 3.47
C PHE A 238 6.00 5.25 3.72
N ASN A 239 5.01 4.34 3.71
CA ASN A 239 3.66 4.68 4.14
C ASN A 239 3.64 5.30 5.56
N ILE A 240 4.58 4.94 6.43
CA ILE A 240 4.75 5.57 7.75
C ILE A 240 5.03 7.07 7.62
N MET A 241 6.00 7.44 6.77
CA MET A 241 6.36 8.84 6.54
C MET A 241 5.29 9.60 5.75
N ILE A 242 4.52 8.91 4.91
CA ILE A 242 3.34 9.48 4.22
C ILE A 242 2.27 9.89 5.25
N ILE A 243 2.02 9.06 6.26
CA ILE A 243 1.06 9.38 7.33
C ILE A 243 1.56 10.56 8.16
N VAL A 244 2.84 10.56 8.56
CA VAL A 244 3.46 11.66 9.31
C VAL A 244 3.37 12.98 8.55
N ALA A 245 3.69 12.98 7.26
CA ALA A 245 3.56 14.14 6.39
C ALA A 245 2.13 14.67 6.35
N GLN A 246 1.12 13.80 6.21
CA GLN A 246 -0.29 14.21 6.23
C GLN A 246 -0.71 14.82 7.56
N VAL A 247 -0.26 14.26 8.69
CA VAL A 247 -0.55 14.82 10.03
C VAL A 247 0.07 16.22 10.17
N ILE A 248 1.31 16.42 9.74
CA ILE A 248 1.99 17.72 9.80
C ILE A 248 1.37 18.73 8.84
N LEU A 249 0.88 18.31 7.65
CA LEU A 249 0.20 19.20 6.71
C LEU A 249 -1.06 19.85 7.30
N VAL A 250 -1.70 19.21 8.29
CA VAL A 250 -2.85 19.77 9.00
C VAL A 250 -2.52 20.27 10.41
N ARG A 251 -1.23 20.45 10.73
CA ARG A 251 -0.72 20.89 12.04
C ARG A 251 -1.51 22.06 12.63
N SER A 252 -1.66 23.16 11.90
CA SER A 252 -2.34 24.36 12.40
C SER A 252 -3.80 24.07 12.78
N SER A 253 -4.49 23.24 12.01
CA SER A 253 -5.87 22.82 12.30
C SER A 253 -5.94 21.92 13.54
N LEU A 254 -4.96 21.05 13.76
CA LEU A 254 -4.88 20.18 14.93
C LEU A 254 -4.68 20.96 16.23
N PHE A 255 -3.92 22.07 16.19
CA PHE A 255 -3.78 22.98 17.33
C PHE A 255 -5.02 23.84 17.58
N ALA A 256 -5.84 24.09 16.55
CA ALA A 256 -7.02 24.94 16.65
C ALA A 256 -8.25 24.24 17.26
N VAL A 257 -8.26 22.90 17.30
CA VAL A 257 -9.39 22.12 17.81
C VAL A 257 -9.09 21.53 19.19
N ALA A 258 -10.12 21.44 20.04
CA ALA A 258 -9.98 20.80 21.35
C ALA A 258 -9.80 19.27 21.26
N ASN A 259 -10.36 18.65 20.23
CA ASN A 259 -10.24 17.22 19.97
C ASN A 259 -9.67 16.96 18.56
N PRO A 260 -8.35 16.74 18.44
CA PRO A 260 -7.70 16.47 17.15
C PRO A 260 -8.26 15.26 16.40
N ASN A 261 -8.92 14.32 17.08
CA ASN A 261 -9.56 13.16 16.45
C ASN A 261 -10.76 13.55 15.57
N GLU A 262 -11.29 14.77 15.68
CA GLU A 262 -12.30 15.29 14.74
C GLU A 262 -11.75 15.45 13.32
N ILE A 263 -10.43 15.64 13.20
CA ILE A 263 -9.69 15.75 11.95
C ILE A 263 -9.03 14.41 11.59
N LEU A 264 -8.36 13.76 12.56
CA LEU A 264 -7.58 12.53 12.32
C LEU A 264 -8.40 11.23 12.32
N ASN A 265 -9.73 11.31 12.42
CA ASN A 265 -10.58 10.15 12.15
C ASN A 265 -10.51 9.80 10.67
N TYR A 266 -10.13 8.56 10.32
CA TYR A 266 -9.98 8.14 8.91
C TYR A 266 -11.20 8.42 8.01
N ARG A 267 -12.42 8.48 8.57
CA ARG A 267 -13.65 8.81 7.81
C ARG A 267 -13.81 10.30 7.50
N LYS A 268 -13.10 11.14 8.25
CA LYS A 268 -13.06 12.60 8.13
C LYS A 268 -11.68 13.10 7.72
N TRP A 269 -10.76 12.19 7.44
CA TRP A 269 -9.38 12.51 7.09
C TRP A 269 -9.36 13.43 5.87
N PRO A 270 -8.50 14.46 5.85
CA PRO A 270 -8.37 15.35 4.71
C PRO A 270 -8.21 14.57 3.40
N PRO A 271 -8.83 15.01 2.29
CA PRO A 271 -8.62 14.38 0.99
C PRO A 271 -7.12 14.30 0.66
N LEU A 272 -6.68 13.13 0.21
CA LEU A 272 -5.32 12.87 -0.18
C LEU A 272 -4.95 13.73 -1.39
N ASN A 273 -3.82 14.42 -1.29
CA ASN A 273 -3.11 15.00 -2.43
C ASN A 273 -1.77 14.27 -2.51
N ALA A 274 -1.69 13.26 -3.37
CA ALA A 274 -0.55 12.36 -3.45
C ALA A 274 0.73 13.12 -3.80
N ARG A 275 0.68 14.02 -4.80
CA ARG A 275 1.84 14.80 -5.22
C ARG A 275 2.42 15.65 -4.10
N LEU A 276 1.57 16.42 -3.40
CA LEU A 276 2.01 17.25 -2.28
C LEU A 276 2.56 16.40 -1.14
N THR A 277 1.85 15.32 -0.82
CA THR A 277 2.19 14.43 0.31
C THR A 277 3.52 13.74 0.06
N ILE A 278 3.74 13.18 -1.14
CA ILE A 278 5.00 12.54 -1.54
C ILE A 278 6.14 13.56 -1.50
N ALA A 279 5.97 14.74 -2.11
CA ALA A 279 7.01 15.76 -2.12
C ALA A 279 7.41 16.19 -0.71
N PHE A 280 6.43 16.36 0.18
CA PHE A 280 6.69 16.73 1.57
C PHE A 280 7.33 15.57 2.35
N THR A 281 6.88 14.33 2.14
CA THR A 281 7.52 13.14 2.72
C THR A 281 8.99 13.06 2.35
N LEU A 282 9.36 13.32 1.10
CA LEU A 282 10.76 13.30 0.65
C LEU A 282 11.62 14.38 1.35
N ASP A 283 11.06 15.55 1.67
CA ASP A 283 11.73 16.56 2.50
C ASP A 283 11.94 16.09 3.95
N LEU A 284 10.95 15.39 4.50
CA LEU A 284 10.96 14.94 5.90
C LEU A 284 11.90 13.75 6.16
N ILE A 285 12.20 12.91 5.17
CA ILE A 285 13.04 11.71 5.36
C ILE A 285 14.42 12.06 5.91
N ASN A 286 14.98 13.22 5.55
CA ASN A 286 16.31 13.63 6.03
C ASN A 286 16.31 14.09 7.50
N ARG A 287 15.15 14.15 8.16
CA ARG A 287 15.00 14.62 9.54
C ARG A 287 14.95 13.50 10.57
N ILE A 288 14.95 12.24 10.13
CA ILE A 288 14.98 11.07 11.01
C ILE A 288 16.39 10.46 11.07
N ASN A 289 16.74 9.85 12.19
CA ASN A 289 18.04 9.19 12.36
C ASN A 289 18.09 7.81 11.70
N SER A 290 19.31 7.27 11.55
CA SER A 290 19.54 5.97 10.90
C SER A 290 18.81 4.81 11.57
N LYS A 291 18.73 4.79 12.90
CA LYS A 291 18.00 3.74 13.65
C LYS A 291 16.52 3.73 13.32
N LEU A 292 15.90 4.91 13.21
CA LEU A 292 14.49 5.04 12.84
C LEU A 292 14.27 4.68 11.37
N SER A 293 15.20 5.06 10.49
CA SER A 293 15.18 4.67 9.07
C SER A 293 15.24 3.14 8.88
N GLU A 294 16.15 2.45 9.58
CA GLU A 294 16.29 0.98 9.52
C GLU A 294 15.01 0.27 10.02
N ALA A 295 14.42 0.80 11.10
CA ALA A 295 13.19 0.26 11.66
C ALA A 295 12.02 0.43 10.67
N ILE A 296 11.93 1.58 9.99
CA ILE A 296 10.97 1.80 8.92
C ILE A 296 11.22 0.82 7.78
N GLU A 297 12.44 0.69 7.25
CA GLU A 297 12.72 -0.13 6.08
C GLU A 297 12.25 -1.59 6.22
N SER A 298 12.45 -2.17 7.41
CA SER A 298 12.31 -3.62 7.62
C SER A 298 11.06 -4.08 8.37
N HIS A 299 10.30 -3.19 9.02
CA HIS A 299 9.12 -3.60 9.81
C HIS A 299 8.01 -4.27 8.98
N THR A 300 7.98 -4.10 7.65
CA THR A 300 6.94 -4.72 6.80
C THR A 300 7.18 -6.22 6.59
N TYR A 301 8.40 -6.73 6.83
CA TYR A 301 8.73 -8.14 6.59
C TYR A 301 9.51 -8.82 7.73
N SER A 302 10.19 -8.07 8.60
CA SER A 302 10.98 -8.63 9.71
C SER A 302 10.17 -8.70 11.01
N LYS A 303 9.87 -9.92 11.48
CA LYS A 303 9.25 -10.14 12.80
C LYS A 303 10.14 -9.66 13.94
N ASP A 304 11.43 -9.97 13.88
CA ASP A 304 12.42 -9.53 14.88
C ASP A 304 12.48 -8.00 15.00
N MET A 305 12.34 -7.27 13.87
CA MET A 305 12.26 -5.82 13.91
C MET A 305 10.96 -5.36 14.59
N CYS A 306 9.82 -5.97 14.28
CA CYS A 306 8.55 -5.64 14.92
C CYS A 306 8.58 -5.85 16.45
N GLU A 307 9.21 -6.93 16.91
CA GLU A 307 9.40 -7.24 18.33
C GLU A 307 10.32 -6.22 19.01
N ARG A 308 11.43 -5.83 18.36
CA ARG A 308 12.32 -4.76 18.84
C ARG A 308 11.57 -3.43 19.00
N ILE A 309 10.82 -3.01 17.99
CA ILE A 309 10.03 -1.76 18.04
C ILE A 309 9.01 -1.81 19.20
N THR A 310 8.34 -2.94 19.39
CA THR A 310 7.26 -3.08 20.40
C THR A 310 7.81 -3.17 21.82
N SER A 311 8.93 -3.86 22.03
CA SER A 311 9.57 -4.02 23.36
C SER A 311 10.20 -2.73 23.89
N GLU A 312 10.77 -1.89 23.02
CA GLU A 312 11.33 -0.59 23.41
C GLU A 312 10.27 0.36 23.98
N LEU A 313 8.99 0.21 23.64
CA LEU A 313 7.90 0.98 24.28
C LEU A 313 7.65 0.57 25.72
N GLN A 314 7.78 -0.72 26.02
CA GLN A 314 7.51 -1.25 27.37
C GLN A 314 8.59 -0.81 28.35
N ASN A 315 9.82 -0.60 27.87
CA ASN A 315 10.96 -0.13 28.67
C ASN A 315 11.06 1.40 28.79
N GLY A 316 10.23 2.15 28.06
CA GLY A 316 10.23 3.62 28.01
C GLY A 316 9.07 4.30 28.75
N SER A 317 8.25 3.55 29.50
CA SER A 317 7.23 4.12 30.39
C SER A 317 7.85 4.31 31.78
N PRO A 318 7.92 5.55 32.32
CA PRO A 318 8.33 5.78 33.71
C PRO A 318 7.36 5.16 34.72
#